data_AF-A0A7S4USU6-F1
#
_entry.id   AF-A0A7S4USU6-F1
#
_cell.length_a   1.000
_cell.length_b   1.000
_cell.length_c   1.000
_cell.angle_alpha   90.00
_cell.angle_beta   90.00
_cell.angle_gamma   90.00
#
_symmetry.space_group_name_H-M   'P 1'
#
loop_
_entity.id
_entity.type
_entity.pdbx_description
1 polymer ?
#
loop_
_entity_poly.entity_id
_entity_poly.type
_entity_poly.pdbx_seq_one_letter_code
_entity_poly.pdbx_strand_id
1 'polypeptide(L)'
;MVTSIIEPAIVESHAADQLLVLTVFREIISCDATYNKFLNGDKIAALTALKSVKTEFDHCGGTVEELKAKFAKCLDDRDVLVRHNNTVCCQEFAICSSPTGYGDCEVVKLEQGFAGCDYKSMTGEECFAHARSLVEPLSGYFENQDKKYEAVRFECAKFSAATKAKVAECAYLQEAVNAKVHETNEFAEQFNEAARATEQNCKKACAEYKECRAKTVAAYLKVVGPCEADNAYGSGGDCVKNREADRKSEWEATQIISCLLKHYCESGKFVEDELETCKSLIDSYHLAITYPKVPEEIPCVIPECGECPGCDECLDRPYYQYETPCYATPLGEAPACMEEPECPEWCAEK
;
A
#
# COMPACT_ATOMS: atom_id res chain seq x y z
N MET A 1 -18.52 -71.34 -26.10
CA MET A 1 -17.11 -70.89 -26.23
C MET A 1 -17.06 -69.50 -26.84
N VAL A 2 -17.54 -69.31 -28.07
CA VAL A 2 -17.56 -67.99 -28.74
C VAL A 2 -18.36 -66.95 -27.94
N THR A 3 -19.65 -67.18 -27.73
CA THR A 3 -20.55 -66.26 -27.02
C THR A 3 -20.31 -66.14 -25.52
N SER A 4 -19.62 -67.12 -24.92
CA SER A 4 -19.49 -67.23 -23.47
C SER A 4 -18.10 -66.86 -22.94
N ILE A 5 -17.11 -66.70 -23.81
CA ILE A 5 -15.70 -66.45 -23.42
C ILE A 5 -15.09 -65.36 -24.29
N ILE A 6 -15.12 -65.52 -25.62
CA ILE A 6 -14.40 -64.62 -26.54
C ILE A 6 -15.10 -63.27 -26.65
N GLU A 7 -16.41 -63.26 -26.91
CA GLU A 7 -17.19 -62.01 -26.99
C GLU A 7 -17.07 -61.17 -25.71
N PRO A 8 -17.29 -61.71 -24.49
CA PRO A 8 -17.08 -60.96 -23.26
C PRO A 8 -15.65 -60.40 -23.11
N ALA A 9 -14.62 -61.15 -23.48
CA ALA A 9 -13.23 -60.71 -23.35
C ALA A 9 -12.90 -59.52 -24.28
N ILE A 10 -13.47 -59.49 -25.48
CA ILE A 10 -13.34 -58.37 -26.42
C ILE A 10 -14.01 -57.11 -25.82
N VAL A 11 -15.23 -57.26 -25.29
CA VAL A 11 -15.98 -56.17 -24.67
C VAL A 11 -15.27 -55.63 -23.41
N GLU A 12 -14.73 -56.51 -22.56
CA GLU A 12 -13.97 -56.13 -21.38
C GLU A 12 -12.69 -55.35 -21.75
N SER A 13 -11.98 -55.81 -22.80
CA SER A 13 -10.80 -55.12 -23.30
C SER A 13 -11.14 -53.73 -23.87
N HIS A 14 -12.23 -53.60 -24.63
CA HIS A 14 -12.74 -52.31 -25.10
C HIS A 14 -13.07 -51.37 -23.93
N ALA A 15 -13.74 -51.87 -22.89
CA ALA A 15 -14.06 -51.08 -21.71
C ALA A 15 -12.79 -50.58 -20.99
N ALA A 16 -11.74 -51.41 -20.92
CA ALA A 16 -10.46 -51.03 -20.36
C ALA A 16 -9.77 -49.93 -21.19
N ASP A 17 -9.80 -50.03 -22.52
CA ASP A 17 -9.26 -49.02 -23.43
C ASP A 17 -10.03 -47.69 -23.33
N GLN A 18 -11.37 -47.74 -23.25
CA GLN A 18 -12.21 -46.57 -23.03
C GLN A 18 -11.91 -45.91 -21.67
N LEU A 19 -11.71 -46.71 -20.62
CA LEU A 19 -11.34 -46.21 -19.30
C LEU A 19 -9.95 -45.55 -19.31
N LEU A 20 -8.99 -46.10 -20.04
CA LEU A 20 -7.66 -45.51 -20.19
C LEU A 20 -7.76 -44.10 -20.79
N VAL A 21 -8.46 -43.94 -21.93
CA VAL A 21 -8.67 -42.64 -22.60
C VAL A 21 -9.33 -41.62 -21.65
N LEU A 22 -10.40 -42.04 -20.96
CA LEU A 22 -11.11 -41.15 -20.04
C LEU A 22 -10.27 -40.77 -18.82
N THR A 23 -9.43 -41.67 -18.33
CA THR A 23 -8.56 -41.42 -17.17
C THR A 23 -7.54 -40.35 -17.50
N VAL A 24 -6.79 -40.50 -18.59
CA VAL A 24 -5.78 -39.49 -18.99
C VAL A 24 -6.44 -38.16 -19.37
N PHE A 25 -7.65 -38.18 -19.95
CA PHE A 25 -8.39 -36.95 -20.25
C PHE A 25 -8.83 -36.21 -18.98
N ARG A 26 -9.26 -36.93 -17.93
CA ARG A 26 -9.64 -36.31 -16.65
C ARG A 26 -8.48 -35.59 -15.97
N GLU A 27 -7.25 -36.01 -16.20
CA GLU A 27 -6.07 -35.31 -15.67
C GLU A 27 -5.93 -33.90 -16.27
N ILE A 28 -6.21 -33.73 -17.56
CA ILE A 28 -6.24 -32.40 -18.20
C ILE A 28 -7.30 -31.51 -17.52
N ILE A 29 -8.51 -32.05 -17.34
CA ILE A 29 -9.60 -31.34 -16.67
C ILE A 29 -9.25 -30.98 -15.24
N SER A 30 -8.49 -31.84 -14.54
CA SER A 30 -8.02 -31.57 -13.18
C SER A 30 -7.02 -30.41 -13.12
N CYS A 31 -6.10 -30.30 -14.09
CA CYS A 31 -5.21 -29.14 -14.22
C CYS A 31 -6.05 -27.85 -14.40
N ASP A 32 -7.02 -27.86 -15.33
CA ASP A 32 -7.90 -26.72 -15.60
C ASP A 32 -8.76 -26.33 -14.38
N ALA A 33 -9.29 -27.32 -13.65
CA ALA A 33 -10.08 -27.09 -12.44
C ALA A 33 -9.25 -26.47 -11.30
N THR A 34 -8.02 -26.96 -11.10
CA THR A 34 -7.09 -26.42 -10.10
C THR A 34 -6.73 -24.96 -10.41
N TYR A 35 -6.42 -24.67 -11.67
CA TYR A 35 -6.11 -23.30 -12.08
C TYR A 35 -7.33 -22.36 -11.99
N ASN A 36 -8.52 -22.83 -12.38
CA ASN A 36 -9.75 -22.06 -12.21
C ASN A 36 -10.08 -21.77 -10.75
N LYS A 37 -9.80 -22.70 -9.83
CA LYS A 37 -9.96 -22.46 -8.39
C LYS A 37 -9.04 -21.34 -7.92
N PHE A 38 -7.78 -21.32 -8.36
CA PHE A 38 -6.86 -20.23 -8.08
C PHE A 38 -7.38 -18.89 -8.62
N LEU A 39 -7.79 -18.85 -9.90
CA LEU A 39 -8.27 -17.62 -10.55
C LEU A 39 -9.53 -17.05 -9.90
N ASN A 40 -10.50 -17.90 -9.55
CA ASN A 40 -11.81 -17.49 -9.04
C ASN A 40 -11.90 -17.45 -7.51
N GLY A 41 -10.90 -17.97 -6.80
CA GLY A 41 -10.83 -17.99 -5.34
C GLY A 41 -9.64 -17.17 -4.85
N ASP A 42 -8.47 -17.79 -4.87
CA ASP A 42 -7.27 -17.28 -4.21
C ASP A 42 -6.83 -15.91 -4.77
N LYS A 43 -6.84 -15.74 -6.10
CA LYS A 43 -6.52 -14.46 -6.76
C LYS A 43 -7.50 -13.37 -6.36
N ILE A 44 -8.81 -13.65 -6.34
CA ILE A 44 -9.83 -12.66 -5.96
C ILE A 44 -9.70 -12.27 -4.49
N ALA A 45 -9.45 -13.24 -3.60
CA ALA A 45 -9.24 -12.99 -2.19
C ALA A 45 -7.99 -12.10 -1.95
N ALA A 46 -6.88 -12.40 -2.62
CA ALA A 46 -5.65 -11.60 -2.54
C ALA A 46 -5.86 -10.17 -3.04
N LEU A 47 -6.52 -9.99 -4.19
CA LEU A 47 -6.84 -8.66 -4.73
C LEU A 47 -7.81 -7.88 -3.83
N THR A 48 -8.73 -8.57 -3.15
CA THR A 48 -9.65 -7.94 -2.20
C THR A 48 -8.91 -7.46 -0.95
N ALA A 49 -8.00 -8.28 -0.42
CA ALA A 49 -7.15 -7.89 0.70
C ALA A 49 -6.28 -6.67 0.35
N LEU A 50 -5.66 -6.67 -0.85
CA LEU A 50 -4.89 -5.53 -1.36
C LEU A 50 -5.69 -4.24 -1.42
N LYS A 51 -6.93 -4.29 -1.93
CA LYS A 51 -7.83 -3.13 -1.96
C LYS A 51 -8.14 -2.60 -0.57
N SER A 52 -8.30 -3.49 0.42
CA SER A 52 -8.52 -3.09 1.81
C SER A 52 -7.31 -2.32 2.36
N VAL A 53 -6.10 -2.85 2.19
CA VAL A 53 -4.87 -2.17 2.66
C VAL A 53 -4.68 -0.83 1.95
N LYS A 54 -4.97 -0.75 0.65
CA LYS A 54 -4.93 0.52 -0.09
C LYS A 54 -5.90 1.55 0.49
N THR A 55 -7.11 1.13 0.86
CA THR A 55 -8.12 2.03 1.44
C THR A 55 -7.64 2.61 2.77
N GLU A 56 -7.03 1.78 3.62
CA GLU A 56 -6.44 2.23 4.89
C GLU A 56 -5.25 3.16 4.66
N PHE A 57 -4.37 2.84 3.71
CA PHE A 57 -3.26 3.72 3.34
C PHE A 57 -3.75 5.10 2.87
N ASP A 58 -4.73 5.14 1.95
CA ASP A 58 -5.26 6.39 1.40
C ASP A 58 -5.95 7.22 2.52
N HIS A 59 -6.66 6.56 3.45
CA HIS A 59 -7.25 7.20 4.62
C HIS A 59 -6.19 7.79 5.58
N CYS A 60 -5.12 7.03 5.83
CA CYS A 60 -4.00 7.47 6.66
C CYS A 60 -3.26 8.66 6.02
N GLY A 61 -3.03 8.62 4.70
CA GLY A 61 -2.45 9.74 3.95
C GLY A 61 -3.28 11.02 4.03
N GLY A 62 -4.62 10.92 3.95
CA GLY A 62 -5.51 12.07 4.15
C GLY A 62 -5.35 12.71 5.53
N THR A 63 -5.20 11.90 6.59
CA THR A 63 -4.98 12.40 7.95
C THR A 63 -3.60 13.02 8.15
N VAL A 64 -2.56 12.53 7.47
CA VAL A 64 -1.23 13.17 7.46
C VAL A 64 -1.31 14.59 6.89
N GLU A 65 -1.98 14.78 5.75
CA GLU A 65 -2.07 16.10 5.12
C GLU A 65 -2.88 17.10 5.95
N GLU A 66 -3.96 16.65 6.60
CA GLU A 66 -4.69 17.46 7.58
C GLU A 66 -3.82 17.91 8.76
N LEU A 67 -3.00 17.00 9.30
CA LEU A 67 -2.09 17.32 10.41
C LEU A 67 -0.97 18.26 9.97
N LYS A 68 -0.40 18.08 8.76
CA LYS A 68 0.59 18.98 8.19
C LYS A 68 0.03 20.40 8.02
N ALA A 69 -1.21 20.53 7.53
CA ALA A 69 -1.87 21.83 7.40
C ALA A 69 -2.06 22.52 8.76
N LYS A 70 -2.46 21.76 9.80
CA LYS A 70 -2.57 22.28 11.18
C LYS A 70 -1.22 22.69 11.74
N PHE A 71 -0.17 21.90 11.50
CA PHE A 71 1.19 22.20 11.94
C PHE A 71 1.73 23.46 11.26
N ALA A 72 1.58 23.60 9.95
CA ALA A 72 1.98 24.79 9.20
C ALA A 72 1.31 26.05 9.75
N LYS A 73 -0.01 26.00 9.98
CA LYS A 73 -0.75 27.11 10.61
C LYS A 73 -0.24 27.42 12.02
N CYS A 74 0.11 26.41 12.81
CA CYS A 74 0.69 26.62 14.14
C CYS A 74 2.01 27.41 14.06
N LEU A 75 2.87 27.08 13.10
CA LEU A 75 4.13 27.79 12.88
C LEU A 75 3.90 29.25 12.49
N ASP A 76 2.93 29.52 11.62
CA ASP A 76 2.56 30.89 11.23
C ASP A 76 2.10 31.71 12.45
N ASP A 77 1.17 31.16 13.25
CA ASP A 77 0.67 31.80 14.46
C ASP A 77 1.81 32.04 15.49
N ARG A 78 2.72 31.07 15.65
CA ARG A 78 3.91 31.18 16.50
C ARG A 78 4.79 32.34 16.03
N ASP A 79 5.06 32.44 14.73
CA ASP A 79 5.94 33.48 14.19
C ASP A 79 5.34 34.88 14.32
N VAL A 80 4.01 35.01 14.31
CA VAL A 80 3.33 36.26 14.68
C VAL A 80 3.59 36.61 16.14
N LEU A 81 3.41 35.66 17.06
CA LEU A 81 3.62 35.88 18.50
C LEU A 81 5.09 36.21 18.81
N VAL A 82 6.05 35.48 18.22
CA VAL A 82 7.49 35.73 18.39
C VAL A 82 7.87 37.10 17.86
N ARG A 83 7.37 37.51 16.69
CA ARG A 83 7.63 38.86 16.15
C ARG A 83 7.07 39.94 17.07
N HIS A 84 5.86 39.76 17.59
CA HIS A 84 5.28 40.72 18.52
C HIS A 84 6.10 40.81 19.81
N ASN A 85 6.50 39.68 20.38
CA ASN A 85 7.33 39.63 21.58
C ASN A 85 8.70 40.30 21.37
N ASN A 86 9.36 40.03 20.24
CA ASN A 86 10.65 40.63 19.92
C ASN A 86 10.59 42.12 19.61
N THR A 87 9.49 42.61 19.01
CA THR A 87 9.34 44.02 18.66
C THR A 87 8.85 44.83 19.86
N VAL A 88 7.72 44.47 20.46
CA VAL A 88 7.13 45.25 21.55
C VAL A 88 7.92 45.08 22.83
N CYS A 89 8.25 43.85 23.22
CA CYS A 89 8.89 43.63 24.51
C CYS A 89 10.37 43.96 24.46
N CYS A 90 11.11 43.38 23.51
CA CYS A 90 12.55 43.57 23.52
C CYS A 90 12.96 44.98 23.06
N GLN A 91 12.20 45.68 22.21
CA GLN A 91 12.57 47.07 21.85
C GLN A 91 12.20 48.07 22.93
N GLU A 92 11.01 47.97 23.54
CA GLU A 92 10.60 48.90 24.61
C GLU A 92 11.49 48.75 25.87
N PHE A 93 11.93 47.54 26.20
CA PHE A 93 12.86 47.32 27.33
C PHE A 93 14.35 47.55 26.99
N ALA A 94 14.77 47.40 25.73
CA ALA A 94 16.15 47.70 25.31
C ALA A 94 16.45 49.20 25.21
N ILE A 95 15.44 50.07 25.37
CA ILE A 95 15.61 51.53 25.33
C ILE A 95 16.64 52.01 26.37
N CYS A 96 16.85 51.30 27.49
CA CYS A 96 17.66 51.82 28.61
C CYS A 96 19.03 51.16 28.86
N SER A 97 19.46 50.14 28.10
CA SER A 97 20.63 49.31 28.46
C SER A 97 21.86 49.46 27.56
N SER A 98 21.82 50.29 26.51
CA SER A 98 22.98 50.46 25.62
C SER A 98 24.05 51.41 26.22
N PRO A 99 25.30 50.95 26.41
CA PRO A 99 26.42 51.82 26.84
C PRO A 99 26.85 52.81 25.74
N THR A 100 26.33 52.70 24.51
CA THR A 100 26.63 53.61 23.40
C THR A 100 25.59 54.71 23.21
N GLY A 101 24.55 54.78 24.05
CA GLY A 101 23.61 55.93 24.07
C GLY A 101 22.71 56.07 22.83
N TYR A 102 22.54 54.99 22.06
CA TYR A 102 21.72 54.96 20.83
C TYR A 102 20.32 54.33 21.02
N GLY A 103 19.84 54.24 22.26
CA GLY A 103 18.42 54.06 22.55
C GLY A 103 17.83 55.44 22.85
N ASP A 104 16.69 55.77 22.25
CA ASP A 104 15.89 56.94 22.62
C ASP A 104 15.32 56.76 24.04
N CYS A 105 16.19 56.71 25.06
CA CYS A 105 15.74 57.02 26.41
C CYS A 105 15.14 58.41 26.33
N GLU A 106 13.88 58.55 26.74
CA GLU A 106 13.30 59.86 26.94
C GLU A 106 14.06 60.53 28.09
N VAL A 107 15.17 61.20 27.75
CA VAL A 107 15.97 61.97 28.70
C VAL A 107 15.05 63.08 29.17
N VAL A 108 14.69 63.02 30.44
CA VAL A 108 13.99 64.12 31.11
C VAL A 108 14.88 65.35 31.00
N LYS A 109 14.60 66.22 30.02
CA LYS A 109 15.32 67.48 29.84
C LYS A 109 14.88 68.44 30.94
N LEU A 110 15.55 68.34 32.08
CA LEU A 110 15.54 69.44 33.05
C LEU A 110 16.31 70.60 32.44
N GLU A 111 15.71 71.78 32.37
CA GLU A 111 16.41 72.99 31.91
C GLU A 111 17.65 73.27 32.76
N GLN A 112 17.62 72.89 34.05
CA GLN A 112 18.75 72.93 34.98
C GLN A 112 18.68 71.74 35.96
N GLY A 113 19.80 71.01 36.14
CA GLY A 113 19.91 69.90 37.09
C GLY A 113 20.11 70.34 38.55
N PHE A 114 20.14 71.64 38.80
CA PHE A 114 20.25 72.25 40.12
C PHE A 114 19.43 73.55 40.13
N ALA A 115 18.74 73.83 41.23
CA ALA A 115 18.12 75.12 41.44
C ALA A 115 19.08 76.01 42.23
N GLY A 116 19.69 76.98 41.54
CA GLY A 116 20.48 78.04 42.18
C GLY A 116 19.59 79.21 42.60
N CYS A 117 19.94 79.91 43.68
CA CYS A 117 19.26 81.13 44.11
C CYS A 117 20.28 82.24 44.37
N ASP A 118 20.09 83.40 43.75
CA ASP A 118 20.86 84.60 44.07
C ASP A 118 20.12 85.46 45.11
N TYR A 119 20.38 85.21 46.38
CA TYR A 119 19.78 85.97 47.50
C TYR A 119 20.20 87.44 47.56
N LYS A 120 21.10 87.91 46.68
CA LYS A 120 21.42 89.34 46.55
C LYS A 120 20.40 90.08 45.70
N SER A 121 19.73 89.38 44.78
CA SER A 121 18.82 89.96 43.79
C SER A 121 17.40 89.40 43.85
N MET A 122 17.18 88.30 44.57
CA MET A 122 15.89 87.64 44.74
C MET A 122 15.56 87.44 46.22
N THR A 123 14.28 87.49 46.54
CA THR A 123 13.73 87.09 47.84
C THR A 123 13.66 85.57 47.95
N GLY A 124 13.54 85.06 49.19
CA GLY A 124 13.36 83.62 49.43
C GLY A 124 12.10 83.05 48.75
N GLU A 125 11.03 83.83 48.63
CA GLU A 125 9.80 83.44 47.94
C GLU A 125 10.01 83.30 46.43
N GLU A 126 10.73 84.24 45.81
CA GLU A 126 11.05 84.19 44.37
C GLU A 126 11.97 83.01 44.04
N CYS A 127 12.93 82.69 44.90
CA CYS A 127 13.78 81.52 44.73
C CYS A 127 13.03 80.20 44.91
N PHE A 128 12.10 80.13 45.87
CA PHE A 128 11.26 78.94 46.04
C PHE A 128 10.30 78.75 44.86
N ALA A 129 9.72 79.84 44.34
CA ALA A 129 8.88 79.81 43.14
C ALA A 129 9.68 79.33 41.90
N HIS A 130 10.92 79.80 41.74
CA HIS A 130 11.81 79.32 40.67
C HIS A 130 12.15 77.83 40.81
N ALA A 131 12.55 77.38 42.01
CA ALA A 131 12.81 75.96 42.26
C ALA A 131 11.57 75.09 42.00
N ARG A 132 10.37 75.55 42.41
CA ARG A 132 9.11 74.86 42.12
C ARG A 132 8.85 74.78 40.62
N SER A 133 9.07 75.86 39.86
CA SER A 133 8.86 75.87 38.41
C SER A 133 9.75 74.88 37.64
N LEU A 134 10.94 74.56 38.17
CA LEU A 134 11.85 73.57 37.58
C LEU A 134 11.39 72.12 37.82
N VAL A 135 10.61 71.88 38.88
CA VAL A 135 10.14 70.53 39.28
C VAL A 135 8.69 70.28 38.88
N GLU A 136 7.88 71.33 38.73
CA GLU A 136 6.46 71.24 38.36
C GLU A 136 6.21 70.44 37.06
N PRO A 137 7.03 70.54 35.99
CA PRO A 137 6.90 69.70 34.80
C PRO A 137 7.13 68.20 35.05
N LEU A 138 7.81 67.83 36.14
CA LEU A 138 8.01 66.43 36.55
C LEU A 138 6.82 65.87 37.32
N SER A 139 5.90 66.74 37.77
CA SER A 139 4.72 66.32 38.50
C SER A 139 3.87 65.40 37.63
N GLY A 140 3.68 64.16 38.07
CA GLY A 140 2.97 63.12 37.32
C GLY A 140 3.75 62.48 36.16
N TYR A 141 4.94 62.99 35.78
CA TYR A 141 5.76 62.37 34.72
C TYR A 141 6.16 60.94 35.10
N PHE A 142 6.78 60.78 36.28
CA PHE A 142 7.23 59.47 36.76
C PHE A 142 6.06 58.52 37.01
N GLU A 143 4.94 59.02 37.54
CA GLU A 143 3.72 58.19 37.71
C GLU A 143 3.14 57.72 36.37
N ASN A 144 3.19 58.57 35.32
CA ASN A 144 2.73 58.18 33.99
C ASN A 144 3.70 57.21 33.31
N GLN A 145 5.01 57.38 33.47
CA GLN A 145 6.00 56.44 32.94
C GLN A 145 5.93 55.09 33.67
N ASP A 146 5.74 55.08 34.99
CA ASP A 146 5.53 53.85 35.77
C ASP A 146 4.29 53.09 35.30
N LYS A 147 3.17 53.80 35.06
CA LYS A 147 1.97 53.19 34.47
C LYS A 147 2.19 52.61 33.07
N LYS A 148 2.95 53.31 32.21
CA LYS A 148 3.29 52.80 30.87
C LYS A 148 4.18 51.57 30.96
N TYR A 149 5.19 51.61 31.82
CA TYR A 149 6.10 50.50 32.07
C TYR A 149 5.34 49.25 32.56
N GLU A 150 4.50 49.40 33.58
CA GLU A 150 3.71 48.28 34.11
C GLU A 150 2.70 47.75 33.08
N ALA A 151 2.11 48.62 32.23
CA ALA A 151 1.25 48.18 31.13
C ALA A 151 2.02 47.32 30.10
N VAL A 152 3.20 47.79 29.66
CA VAL A 152 4.07 47.05 28.72
C VAL A 152 4.56 45.74 29.35
N ARG A 153 4.98 45.76 30.62
CA ARG A 153 5.39 44.58 31.38
C ARG A 153 4.30 43.53 31.43
N PHE A 154 3.06 43.92 31.74
CA PHE A 154 1.93 43.02 31.80
C PHE A 154 1.59 42.44 30.41
N GLU A 155 1.61 43.27 29.37
CA GLU A 155 1.37 42.83 28.00
C GLU A 155 2.44 41.83 27.54
N CYS A 156 3.70 42.11 27.84
CA CYS A 156 4.82 41.23 27.53
C CYS A 156 4.76 39.89 28.27
N ALA A 157 4.41 39.89 29.55
CA ALA A 157 4.18 38.64 30.29
C ALA A 157 3.10 37.77 29.63
N LYS A 158 2.03 38.39 29.13
CA LYS A 158 0.94 37.70 28.41
C LYS A 158 1.41 37.12 27.08
N PHE A 159 2.16 37.87 26.27
CA PHE A 159 2.67 37.40 24.98
C PHE A 159 3.75 36.32 25.14
N SER A 160 4.60 36.41 26.15
CA SER A 160 5.58 35.37 26.48
C SER A 160 4.89 34.07 26.88
N ALA A 161 3.86 34.13 27.72
CA ALA A 161 3.06 32.97 28.07
C ALA A 161 2.35 32.37 26.82
N ALA A 162 1.77 33.21 25.97
CA ALA A 162 1.12 32.78 24.72
C ALA A 162 2.12 32.14 23.74
N THR A 163 3.32 32.71 23.60
CA THR A 163 4.40 32.18 22.76
C THR A 163 4.84 30.80 23.25
N LYS A 164 5.09 30.64 24.56
CA LYS A 164 5.45 29.36 25.15
C LYS A 164 4.38 28.30 24.95
N ALA A 165 3.11 28.66 25.15
CA ALA A 165 1.99 27.77 24.88
C ALA A 165 1.93 27.35 23.40
N LYS A 166 2.13 28.29 22.48
CA LYS A 166 2.09 28.01 21.04
C LYS A 166 3.26 27.16 20.56
N VAL A 167 4.47 27.38 21.11
CA VAL A 167 5.63 26.51 20.86
C VAL A 167 5.33 25.07 21.28
N ALA A 168 4.73 24.86 22.45
CA ALA A 168 4.35 23.52 22.92
C ALA A 168 3.26 22.89 22.03
N GLU A 169 2.26 23.67 21.58
CA GLU A 169 1.24 23.22 20.62
C GLU A 169 1.87 22.74 19.30
N CYS A 170 2.81 23.51 18.74
CA CYS A 170 3.45 23.14 17.48
C CYS A 170 4.35 21.91 17.64
N ALA A 171 5.07 21.77 18.76
CA ALA A 171 5.86 20.58 19.05
C ALA A 171 4.98 19.31 19.12
N TYR A 172 3.84 19.39 19.81
CA TYR A 172 2.86 18.30 19.85
C TYR A 172 2.33 17.93 18.46
N LEU A 173 1.99 18.93 17.64
CA LEU A 173 1.53 18.69 16.27
C LEU A 173 2.63 18.06 15.40
N GLN A 174 3.88 18.46 15.58
CA GLN A 174 5.01 17.85 14.87
C GLN A 174 5.17 16.37 15.22
N GLU A 175 5.11 16.02 16.51
CA GLU A 175 5.13 14.62 16.95
C GLU A 175 3.96 13.83 16.38
N ALA A 176 2.76 14.41 16.36
CA ALA A 176 1.57 13.78 15.78
C ALA A 176 1.71 13.55 14.26
N VAL A 177 2.27 14.52 13.51
CA VAL A 177 2.57 14.36 12.08
C VAL A 177 3.57 13.22 11.89
N ASN A 178 4.67 13.22 12.64
CA ASN A 178 5.72 12.20 12.51
C ASN A 178 5.19 10.79 12.82
N ALA A 179 4.39 10.64 13.88
CA ALA A 179 3.76 9.37 14.23
C ALA A 179 2.84 8.89 13.11
N LYS A 180 2.02 9.78 12.54
CA LYS A 180 1.07 9.42 11.48
C LYS A 180 1.75 9.11 10.15
N VAL A 181 2.85 9.82 9.83
CA VAL A 181 3.73 9.51 8.70
C VAL A 181 4.33 8.12 8.85
N HIS A 182 4.82 7.77 10.04
CA HIS A 182 5.35 6.44 10.31
C HIS A 182 4.30 5.34 10.09
N GLU A 183 3.11 5.50 10.68
CA GLU A 183 1.98 4.59 10.48
C GLU A 183 1.58 4.46 9.00
N THR A 184 1.56 5.56 8.25
CA THR A 184 1.27 5.55 6.81
C THR A 184 2.33 4.77 6.02
N ASN A 185 3.60 4.90 6.40
CA ASN A 185 4.70 4.16 5.77
C ASN A 185 4.63 2.65 6.09
N GLU A 186 4.19 2.26 7.29
CA GLU A 186 3.94 0.84 7.60
C GLU A 186 2.84 0.25 6.70
N PHE A 187 1.76 0.99 6.45
CA PHE A 187 0.72 0.55 5.50
C PHE A 187 1.25 0.44 4.06
N ALA A 188 2.11 1.38 3.63
CA ALA A 188 2.75 1.30 2.31
C ALA A 188 3.61 0.03 2.17
N GLU A 189 4.39 -0.31 3.20
CA GLU A 189 5.22 -1.50 3.20
C GLU A 189 4.37 -2.77 3.14
N GLN A 190 3.33 -2.88 3.98
CA GLN A 190 2.39 -4.00 3.96
C GLN A 190 1.73 -4.17 2.59
N PHE A 191 1.31 -3.06 1.97
CA PHE A 191 0.73 -3.07 0.63
C PHE A 191 1.72 -3.59 -0.42
N ASN A 192 2.94 -3.07 -0.41
CA ASN A 192 4.00 -3.45 -1.35
C ASN A 192 4.42 -4.92 -1.19
N GLU A 193 4.50 -5.43 0.04
CA GLU A 193 4.76 -6.85 0.30
C GLU A 193 3.63 -7.75 -0.18
N ALA A 194 2.38 -7.41 0.14
CA ALA A 194 1.22 -8.17 -0.31
C ALA A 194 1.10 -8.17 -1.85
N ALA A 195 1.44 -7.06 -2.51
CA ALA A 195 1.41 -6.95 -3.96
C ALA A 195 2.45 -7.86 -4.60
N ARG A 196 3.70 -7.82 -4.12
CA ARG A 196 4.78 -8.72 -4.57
C ARG A 196 4.44 -10.19 -4.34
N ALA A 197 3.88 -10.53 -3.18
CA ALA A 197 3.46 -11.90 -2.88
C ALA A 197 2.35 -12.37 -3.84
N THR A 198 1.38 -11.51 -4.14
CA THR A 198 0.28 -11.81 -5.08
C THR A 198 0.82 -12.05 -6.49
N GLU A 199 1.74 -11.20 -6.95
CA GLU A 199 2.39 -11.36 -8.26
C GLU A 199 3.17 -12.68 -8.35
N GLN A 200 3.97 -13.00 -7.33
CA GLN A 200 4.72 -14.26 -7.27
C GLN A 200 3.82 -15.48 -7.28
N ASN A 201 2.72 -15.44 -6.53
CA ASN A 201 1.73 -16.51 -6.52
C ASN A 201 1.06 -16.68 -7.89
N CYS A 202 0.74 -15.59 -8.59
CA CYS A 202 0.21 -15.64 -9.95
C CYS A 202 1.21 -16.26 -10.95
N LYS A 203 2.49 -15.84 -10.88
CA LYS A 203 3.57 -16.41 -11.70
C LYS A 203 3.72 -17.91 -11.46
N LYS A 204 3.78 -18.32 -10.20
CA LYS A 204 3.90 -19.72 -9.79
C LYS A 204 2.71 -20.56 -10.27
N ALA A 205 1.49 -20.12 -9.98
CA ALA A 205 0.27 -20.83 -10.39
C ALA A 205 0.17 -20.98 -11.91
N CYS A 206 0.55 -19.96 -12.68
CA CYS A 206 0.62 -20.08 -14.14
C CYS A 206 1.66 -21.09 -14.60
N ALA A 207 2.88 -21.06 -14.04
CA ALA A 207 3.95 -21.99 -14.41
C ALA A 207 3.55 -23.45 -14.11
N GLU A 208 3.02 -23.70 -12.91
CA GLU A 208 2.52 -25.01 -12.49
C GLU A 208 1.37 -25.49 -13.38
N TYR A 209 0.45 -24.60 -13.75
CA TYR A 209 -0.63 -24.90 -14.68
C TYR A 209 -0.11 -25.32 -16.06
N LYS A 210 0.79 -24.52 -16.66
CA LYS A 210 1.38 -24.81 -17.97
C LYS A 210 2.14 -26.13 -17.97
N GLU A 211 2.90 -26.41 -16.91
CA GLU A 211 3.61 -27.68 -16.77
C GLU A 211 2.65 -28.87 -16.64
N CYS A 212 1.65 -28.76 -15.75
CA CYS A 212 0.59 -29.77 -15.58
C CYS A 212 -0.10 -30.08 -16.90
N ARG A 213 -0.49 -29.03 -17.63
CA ARG A 213 -1.26 -29.13 -18.86
C ARG A 213 -0.43 -29.69 -20.01
N ALA A 214 0.79 -29.20 -20.21
CA ALA A 214 1.69 -29.73 -21.24
C ALA A 214 1.95 -31.23 -21.04
N LYS A 215 2.21 -31.64 -19.79
CA LYS A 215 2.44 -33.04 -19.43
C LYS A 215 1.21 -33.92 -19.67
N THR A 216 0.03 -33.49 -19.21
CA THR A 216 -1.21 -34.28 -19.32
C THR A 216 -1.76 -34.31 -20.74
N VAL A 217 -1.63 -33.23 -21.51
CA VAL A 217 -1.95 -33.20 -22.95
C VAL A 217 -1.02 -34.14 -23.72
N ALA A 218 0.28 -34.12 -23.45
CA ALA A 218 1.21 -35.04 -24.09
C ALA A 218 0.89 -36.51 -23.76
N ALA A 219 0.52 -36.81 -22.50
CA ALA A 219 0.08 -38.15 -22.10
C ALA A 219 -1.22 -38.57 -22.79
N TYR A 220 -2.20 -37.67 -22.90
CA TYR A 220 -3.44 -37.92 -23.64
C TYR A 220 -3.16 -38.18 -25.12
N LEU A 221 -2.36 -37.34 -25.78
CA LEU A 221 -1.99 -37.50 -27.18
C LEU A 221 -1.18 -38.78 -27.44
N LYS A 222 -0.41 -39.28 -26.46
CA LYS A 222 0.24 -40.59 -26.55
C LYS A 222 -0.76 -41.74 -26.63
N VAL A 223 -1.89 -41.63 -25.94
CA VAL A 223 -2.96 -42.66 -25.92
C VAL A 223 -3.84 -42.58 -27.17
N VAL A 224 -4.15 -41.36 -27.65
CA VAL A 224 -5.13 -41.14 -28.74
C VAL A 224 -4.53 -40.77 -30.10
N GLY A 225 -3.22 -40.50 -30.15
CA GLY A 225 -2.50 -40.02 -31.34
C GLY A 225 -2.29 -41.10 -32.41
N PRO A 226 -1.78 -40.71 -33.60
CA PRO A 226 -1.47 -41.65 -34.67
C PRO A 226 -0.27 -42.54 -34.30
N CYS A 227 -0.37 -43.84 -34.59
CA CYS A 227 0.58 -44.84 -34.12
C CYS A 227 1.85 -44.96 -35.00
N GLU A 228 1.87 -44.34 -36.18
CA GLU A 228 2.85 -44.61 -37.25
C GLU A 228 3.91 -43.52 -37.45
N ALA A 229 4.03 -42.51 -36.58
CA ALA A 229 5.11 -41.54 -36.76
C ALA A 229 6.47 -42.20 -36.43
N ASP A 230 7.40 -42.22 -37.39
CA ASP A 230 8.81 -42.52 -37.14
C ASP A 230 9.31 -41.53 -36.07
N ASN A 231 9.70 -42.04 -34.90
CA ASN A 231 9.98 -41.30 -33.65
C ASN A 231 8.76 -40.88 -32.79
N ALA A 232 7.59 -41.48 -33.00
CA ALA A 232 6.40 -41.26 -32.18
C ALA A 232 6.64 -41.72 -30.75
N TYR A 233 6.35 -40.83 -29.80
CA TYR A 233 6.11 -41.16 -28.39
C TYR A 233 5.05 -42.27 -28.31
N GLY A 234 5.48 -43.53 -28.28
CA GLY A 234 4.55 -44.67 -28.44
C GLY A 234 5.16 -46.00 -28.89
N SER A 235 6.49 -46.16 -28.91
CA SER A 235 7.12 -47.47 -29.07
C SER A 235 6.83 -48.33 -27.82
N GLY A 236 5.62 -48.91 -27.74
CA GLY A 236 5.18 -49.63 -26.55
C GLY A 236 3.68 -49.85 -26.35
N GLY A 237 2.83 -49.63 -27.35
CA GLY A 237 1.52 -50.29 -27.37
C GLY A 237 0.31 -49.53 -26.81
N ASP A 238 0.39 -48.28 -26.38
CA ASP A 238 -0.76 -47.51 -25.84
C ASP A 238 -1.70 -46.90 -26.90
N CYS A 239 -1.55 -47.25 -28.18
CA CYS A 239 -2.38 -46.66 -29.23
C CYS A 239 -3.79 -47.25 -29.24
N VAL A 240 -4.69 -46.62 -28.52
CA VAL A 240 -6.07 -47.11 -28.32
C VAL A 240 -6.85 -47.17 -29.64
N LYS A 241 -6.52 -46.35 -30.64
CA LYS A 241 -7.15 -46.43 -31.97
C LYS A 241 -6.85 -47.72 -32.72
N ASN A 242 -5.61 -48.22 -32.65
CA ASN A 242 -5.28 -49.51 -33.25
C ASN A 242 -5.96 -50.65 -32.49
N ARG A 243 -5.94 -50.58 -31.14
CA ARG A 243 -6.65 -51.56 -30.32
C ARG A 243 -8.14 -51.58 -30.65
N GLU A 244 -8.79 -50.43 -30.86
CA GLU A 244 -10.18 -50.36 -31.28
C GLU A 244 -10.41 -51.09 -32.63
N ALA A 245 -9.56 -50.81 -33.62
CA ALA A 245 -9.63 -51.47 -34.93
C ALA A 245 -9.40 -52.99 -34.83
N ASP A 246 -8.43 -53.42 -34.02
CA ASP A 246 -8.16 -54.83 -33.74
C ASP A 246 -9.35 -55.50 -33.06
N ARG A 247 -9.95 -54.87 -32.05
CA ARG A 247 -11.14 -55.39 -31.34
C ARG A 247 -12.34 -55.50 -32.27
N LYS A 248 -12.54 -54.54 -33.18
CA LYS A 248 -13.59 -54.61 -34.20
C LYS A 248 -13.35 -55.78 -35.16
N SER A 249 -12.10 -56.00 -35.57
CA SER A 249 -11.71 -57.10 -36.46
C SER A 249 -11.84 -58.46 -35.77
N GLU A 250 -11.41 -58.56 -34.51
CA GLU A 250 -11.59 -59.75 -33.66
C GLU A 250 -13.06 -60.06 -33.44
N TRP A 251 -13.88 -59.03 -33.19
CA TRP A 251 -15.32 -59.16 -33.04
C TRP A 251 -15.96 -59.67 -34.32
N GLU A 252 -15.65 -59.07 -35.46
CA GLU A 252 -16.16 -59.49 -36.76
C GLU A 252 -15.79 -60.94 -37.05
N ALA A 253 -14.51 -61.31 -36.92
CA ALA A 253 -14.07 -62.70 -37.11
C ALA A 253 -14.78 -63.66 -36.16
N THR A 254 -14.95 -63.27 -34.89
CA THR A 254 -15.64 -64.06 -33.87
C THR A 254 -17.11 -64.27 -34.23
N GLN A 255 -17.81 -63.23 -34.68
CA GLN A 255 -19.20 -63.32 -35.12
C GLN A 255 -19.37 -64.14 -36.40
N ILE A 256 -18.47 -63.99 -37.39
CA ILE A 256 -18.46 -64.83 -38.62
C ILE A 256 -18.33 -66.31 -38.24
N ILE A 257 -17.35 -66.65 -37.41
CA ILE A 257 -17.12 -68.03 -36.96
C ILE A 257 -18.34 -68.55 -36.19
N SER A 258 -18.91 -67.75 -35.29
CA SER A 258 -20.12 -68.10 -34.53
C SER A 258 -21.29 -68.42 -35.45
N CYS A 259 -21.52 -67.58 -36.46
CA CYS A 259 -22.60 -67.72 -37.43
C CYS A 259 -22.40 -68.94 -38.33
N LEU A 260 -21.22 -69.11 -38.94
CA LEU A 260 -20.90 -70.25 -39.78
C LEU A 260 -20.97 -71.59 -39.02
N LEU A 261 -20.55 -71.62 -37.75
CA LEU A 261 -20.66 -72.83 -36.93
C LEU A 261 -22.12 -73.20 -36.66
N LYS A 262 -23.02 -72.23 -36.47
CA LYS A 262 -24.47 -72.50 -36.37
C LYS A 262 -25.01 -73.10 -37.66
N HIS A 263 -24.70 -72.49 -38.81
CA HIS A 263 -25.08 -73.01 -40.13
C HIS A 263 -24.55 -74.42 -40.36
N TYR A 264 -23.29 -74.69 -40.03
CA TYR A 264 -22.69 -76.01 -40.15
C TYR A 264 -23.37 -77.05 -39.25
N CYS A 265 -23.74 -76.67 -38.02
CA CYS A 265 -24.49 -77.56 -37.12
C CYS A 265 -25.88 -77.94 -37.67
N GLU A 266 -26.50 -77.07 -38.48
CA GLU A 266 -27.82 -77.30 -39.07
C GLU A 266 -27.75 -78.06 -40.42
N SER A 267 -26.80 -77.69 -41.29
CA SER A 267 -26.73 -78.18 -42.68
C SER A 267 -25.66 -79.25 -42.92
N GLY A 268 -24.68 -79.36 -42.02
CA GLY A 268 -23.50 -80.22 -42.15
C GLY A 268 -22.49 -79.76 -43.20
N LYS A 269 -22.64 -78.55 -43.76
CA LYS A 269 -21.78 -78.00 -44.82
C LYS A 269 -21.47 -76.52 -44.57
N PHE A 270 -20.39 -76.03 -45.15
CA PHE A 270 -20.11 -74.59 -45.26
C PHE A 270 -20.49 -74.14 -46.68
N VAL A 271 -21.40 -73.18 -46.80
CA VAL A 271 -21.84 -72.62 -48.09
C VAL A 271 -21.39 -71.16 -48.20
N GLU A 272 -20.86 -70.76 -49.35
CA GLU A 272 -20.33 -69.40 -49.58
C GLU A 272 -21.40 -68.31 -49.38
N ASP A 273 -22.65 -68.55 -49.81
CA ASP A 273 -23.77 -67.61 -49.64
C ASP A 273 -24.11 -67.36 -48.15
N GLU A 274 -23.84 -68.34 -47.27
CA GLU A 274 -24.02 -68.19 -45.82
C GLU A 274 -22.94 -67.30 -45.22
N LEU A 275 -21.71 -67.30 -45.76
CA LEU A 275 -20.64 -66.40 -45.30
C LEU A 275 -21.00 -64.93 -45.52
N GLU A 276 -21.50 -64.58 -46.72
CA GLU A 276 -21.90 -63.20 -47.02
C GLU A 276 -23.10 -62.76 -46.17
N THR A 277 -24.05 -63.68 -45.94
CA THR A 277 -25.16 -63.44 -45.01
C THR A 277 -24.64 -63.17 -43.61
N CYS A 278 -23.72 -64.00 -43.09
CA CYS A 278 -23.10 -63.83 -41.78
C CYS A 278 -22.39 -62.48 -41.65
N LYS A 279 -21.58 -62.07 -42.65
CA LYS A 279 -20.89 -60.76 -42.66
C LYS A 279 -21.87 -59.59 -42.54
N SER A 280 -22.99 -59.66 -43.26
CA SER A 280 -23.99 -58.56 -43.29
C SER A 280 -24.71 -58.34 -41.95
N LEU A 281 -24.69 -59.31 -41.03
CA LEU A 281 -25.39 -59.26 -39.75
C LEU A 281 -24.52 -58.73 -38.61
N ILE A 282 -23.24 -58.44 -38.86
CA ILE A 282 -22.28 -58.07 -37.82
C ILE A 282 -22.35 -56.57 -37.55
N ASP A 283 -22.60 -56.22 -36.29
CA ASP A 283 -22.46 -54.85 -35.79
C ASP A 283 -21.30 -54.78 -34.79
N SER A 284 -20.41 -53.81 -35.01
CA SER A 284 -19.25 -53.51 -34.16
C SER A 284 -19.29 -52.09 -33.57
N TYR A 285 -20.42 -51.37 -33.73
CA TYR A 285 -20.56 -49.99 -33.27
C TYR A 285 -20.40 -49.84 -31.75
N HIS A 286 -20.84 -50.83 -30.97
CA HIS A 286 -20.66 -50.85 -29.51
C HIS A 286 -19.18 -50.93 -29.06
N LEU A 287 -18.26 -51.26 -29.98
CA LEU A 287 -16.81 -51.24 -29.75
C LEU A 287 -16.17 -49.91 -30.17
N ALA A 288 -16.97 -48.90 -30.51
CA ALA A 288 -16.43 -47.57 -30.79
C ALA A 288 -15.91 -46.91 -29.51
N ILE A 289 -14.70 -46.33 -29.55
CA ILE A 289 -14.14 -45.58 -28.43
C ILE A 289 -14.44 -44.10 -28.61
N THR A 290 -14.88 -43.46 -27.54
CA THR A 290 -15.07 -42.01 -27.50
C THR A 290 -13.75 -41.33 -27.19
N TYR A 291 -13.38 -40.36 -28.03
CA TYR A 291 -12.17 -39.53 -27.90
C TYR A 291 -12.56 -38.08 -27.63
N PRO A 292 -12.61 -37.63 -26.35
CA PRO A 292 -13.00 -36.27 -26.02
C PRO A 292 -12.01 -35.23 -26.59
N LYS A 293 -12.51 -34.13 -27.14
CA LYS A 293 -11.65 -33.04 -27.61
C LYS A 293 -10.96 -32.35 -26.42
N VAL A 294 -9.64 -32.13 -26.52
CA VAL A 294 -8.88 -31.34 -25.54
C VAL A 294 -9.46 -29.91 -25.48
N PRO A 295 -9.84 -29.41 -24.28
CA PRO A 295 -10.30 -28.03 -24.11
C PRO A 295 -9.24 -27.00 -24.53
N GLU A 296 -9.67 -25.78 -24.80
CA GLU A 296 -8.73 -24.67 -25.05
C GLU A 296 -7.97 -24.28 -23.79
N GLU A 297 -6.74 -23.78 -23.95
CA GLU A 297 -5.92 -23.34 -22.82
C GLU A 297 -6.50 -22.12 -22.14
N ILE A 298 -6.52 -22.15 -20.81
CA ILE A 298 -6.86 -20.97 -20.03
C ILE A 298 -5.68 -20.00 -20.11
N PRO A 299 -5.86 -18.78 -20.64
CA PRO A 299 -4.76 -17.85 -20.79
C PRO A 299 -4.22 -17.43 -19.42
N CYS A 300 -2.90 -17.49 -19.26
CA CYS A 300 -2.24 -16.89 -18.11
C CYS A 300 -2.16 -15.38 -18.28
N VAL A 301 -3.14 -14.67 -17.75
CA VAL A 301 -3.05 -13.21 -17.58
C VAL A 301 -2.56 -12.94 -16.16
N ILE A 302 -1.25 -12.75 -16.05
CA ILE A 302 -0.63 -12.22 -14.84
C ILE A 302 -0.99 -10.73 -14.84
N PRO A 303 -1.69 -10.23 -13.80
CA PRO A 303 -1.84 -8.79 -13.67
C PRO A 303 -0.41 -8.23 -13.57
N GLU A 304 0.03 -7.50 -14.59
CA GLU A 304 1.20 -6.66 -14.40
C GLU A 304 0.84 -5.70 -13.26
N CYS A 305 1.80 -5.38 -12.39
CA CYS A 305 1.52 -4.47 -11.28
C CYS A 305 0.92 -3.13 -11.78
N GLY A 306 1.11 -2.72 -13.03
CA GLY A 306 0.40 -1.56 -13.59
C GLY A 306 -1.11 -1.76 -13.86
N GLU A 307 -1.60 -2.97 -14.05
CA GLU A 307 -3.01 -3.24 -14.45
C GLU A 307 -3.93 -3.67 -13.30
N CYS A 308 -3.38 -3.89 -12.09
CA CYS A 308 -4.23 -4.07 -10.92
C CYS A 308 -4.97 -2.75 -10.63
N PRO A 309 -6.31 -2.74 -10.47
CA PRO A 309 -7.05 -1.53 -10.17
C PRO A 309 -6.56 -0.92 -8.84
N GLY A 310 -5.86 0.21 -8.92
CA GLY A 310 -5.19 0.87 -7.79
C GLY A 310 -3.66 0.73 -7.75
N CYS A 311 -3.06 0.08 -8.75
CA CYS A 311 -1.64 -0.22 -8.83
C CYS A 311 -0.88 0.53 -9.95
N ASP A 312 -1.53 1.48 -10.64
CA ASP A 312 -0.85 2.50 -11.46
C ASP A 312 0.21 3.31 -10.67
N GLU A 313 0.23 3.15 -9.34
CA GLU A 313 1.19 3.78 -8.41
C GLU A 313 2.12 2.75 -7.70
N CYS A 314 2.14 1.46 -8.10
CA CYS A 314 2.87 0.39 -7.41
C CYS A 314 4.39 0.32 -7.66
N LEU A 315 4.92 1.16 -8.55
CA LEU A 315 6.37 1.36 -8.66
C LEU A 315 6.70 2.65 -7.92
N ASP A 316 7.34 2.49 -6.76
CA ASP A 316 7.80 3.58 -5.89
C ASP A 316 6.69 4.56 -5.48
N ARG A 317 5.63 4.11 -4.76
CA ARG A 317 4.89 5.09 -3.95
C ARG A 317 5.91 5.71 -2.99
N PRO A 318 6.19 7.02 -3.11
CA PRO A 318 7.23 7.62 -2.32
C PRO A 318 6.84 7.41 -0.86
N TYR A 319 7.74 6.78 -0.09
CA TYR A 319 7.70 6.91 1.36
C TYR A 319 7.47 8.39 1.66
N TYR A 320 6.61 8.69 2.63
CA TYR A 320 6.48 10.06 3.10
C TYR A 320 7.83 10.45 3.71
N GLN A 321 8.70 11.06 2.90
CA GLN A 321 9.94 11.67 3.34
C GLN A 321 9.56 13.03 3.90
N TYR A 322 9.48 13.11 5.22
CA TYR A 322 9.55 14.41 5.86
C TYR A 322 11.03 14.77 5.92
N GLU A 323 11.50 15.58 4.96
CA GLU A 323 12.66 16.41 5.25
C GLU A 323 12.23 17.27 6.42
N THR A 324 12.72 16.98 7.63
CA THR A 324 12.66 17.93 8.72
C THR A 324 13.32 19.19 8.19
N PRO A 325 12.56 20.28 7.93
CA PRO A 325 13.22 21.53 7.61
C PRO A 325 14.14 21.80 8.79
N CYS A 326 15.43 22.00 8.50
CA CYS A 326 16.45 22.26 9.50
C CYS A 326 16.18 23.63 10.17
N TYR A 327 15.08 23.77 10.90
CA TYR A 327 14.95 24.73 11.97
C TYR A 327 15.76 24.20 13.15
N ALA A 328 17.06 24.02 12.92
CA ALA A 328 18.08 23.76 13.93
C ALA A 328 18.41 25.05 14.68
N THR A 329 17.42 25.91 14.91
CA THR A 329 17.45 26.80 16.07
C THR A 329 16.79 26.01 17.18
N PRO A 330 17.52 25.62 18.24
CA PRO A 330 16.92 24.88 19.33
C PRO A 330 15.68 25.65 19.81
N LEU A 331 14.56 24.93 19.98
CA LEU A 331 13.29 25.41 20.54
C LEU A 331 13.43 25.88 22.02
N GLY A 332 14.63 26.25 22.46
CA GLY A 332 15.05 26.26 23.85
C GLY A 332 15.54 27.58 24.41
N GLU A 333 15.78 28.61 23.60
CA GLU A 333 16.16 29.91 24.15
C GLU A 333 15.11 30.96 23.79
N ALA A 334 14.30 31.28 24.80
CA ALA A 334 13.64 32.57 24.85
C ALA A 334 14.68 33.66 24.50
N PRO A 335 14.31 34.69 23.72
CA PRO A 335 15.23 35.76 23.43
C PRO A 335 15.76 36.34 24.75
N ALA A 336 17.09 36.53 24.83
CA ALA A 336 17.84 36.89 26.06
C ALA A 336 17.35 38.18 26.75
N CYS A 337 16.45 38.95 26.12
CA CYS A 337 15.71 40.06 26.71
C CYS A 337 14.70 39.65 27.80
N MET A 338 14.56 38.35 28.11
CA MET A 338 13.62 37.83 29.13
C MET A 338 14.27 37.33 30.42
N GLU A 339 15.59 37.37 30.55
CA GLU A 339 16.19 37.31 31.88
C GLU A 339 15.87 38.65 32.56
N GLU A 340 15.21 38.61 33.71
CA GLU A 340 14.97 39.81 34.52
C GLU A 340 16.30 40.57 34.60
N PRO A 341 16.37 41.84 34.17
CA PRO A 341 17.57 42.62 34.45
C PRO A 341 17.68 42.66 35.97
N GLU A 342 18.70 42.00 36.52
CA GLU A 342 19.06 42.18 37.92
C GLU A 342 19.20 43.69 38.11
N CYS A 343 18.32 44.25 38.95
CA CYS A 343 18.44 45.65 39.35
C CYS A 343 19.87 45.83 39.86
N PRO A 344 20.67 46.76 39.28
CA PRO A 344 22.01 46.97 39.77
C PRO A 344 21.93 47.36 41.25
N GLU A 345 22.83 46.81 42.08
CA GLU A 345 22.78 46.84 43.56
C GLU A 345 22.56 48.24 44.17
N TRP A 346 22.79 49.32 43.42
CA TRP A 346 22.55 50.70 43.86
C TRP A 346 21.06 51.11 43.94
N CYS A 347 20.13 50.30 43.42
CA CYS A 347 18.68 50.51 43.61
C CYS A 347 18.11 49.89 44.90
N ALA A 348 18.91 49.15 45.68
CA ALA A 348 18.43 48.40 46.86
C ALA A 348 18.61 49.11 48.21
N GLU A 349 19.05 50.38 48.23
CA GLU A 349 19.13 51.17 49.48
C GLU A 349 18.17 52.36 49.45
N LYS A 350 16.95 52.13 49.97
CA LYS A 350 16.24 53.10 50.83
C LYS A 350 15.17 52.44 51.69
#